data_AF-A0A0E3LUY6-F1
#
_entry.id   AF-A0A0E3LUY6-F1
#
_cell.length_a   1.000
_cell.length_b   1.000
_cell.length_c   1.000
_cell.angle_alpha   90.00
_cell.angle_beta   90.00
_cell.angle_gamma   90.00
#
_symmetry.space_group_name_H-M   'P 1'
#
loop_
_entity.id
_entity.type
_entity.pdbx_description
1 polymer ?
#
loop_
_entity_poly.entity_id
_entity_poly.type
_entity_poly.pdbx_seq_one_letter_code
_entity_poly.pdbx_strand_id
1 'polypeptide(L)'
;MNKVSIVPCSDYSSAKEAIARALDLLGGLENVIGKGDSVLLKPNILAASPPEAAATTHPAVVAAMCEFVINAGGKPVVGDGAGISRPGATAKALKTSGIEEAALRAGARVVNFETAGFSLVEVPEPLQFRKLYIAKPVLEADVIISLPKLKTHELTYYTGAVKNFFGALPLRCRKETHLLGERDLFGEAVADLYSVIRPDFAVMDGIVGMEGNGPSHGKPINSGVILASRDCVSLDIVAAEMIGFDPLKIPTTAGVLKKGFGNQCPVVVGTPLKEVKKKFKPSSGGVSKVPPFLTRRLGKYYTAYPRINQRKCTRCSACYNNCSPHAVERLADGSFRINKDKCILCYCCRELCPNNAVEIKKSLLATLLTARESIFQKT
;
A
#
# COMPACT_ATOMS: atom_id res chain seq x y z
N MET A 1 11.83 -18.52 -17.13
CA MET A 1 10.46 -18.82 -16.65
C MET A 1 10.28 -18.24 -15.26
N ASN A 2 9.13 -17.60 -15.00
CA ASN A 2 8.84 -17.01 -13.70
C ASN A 2 8.45 -18.13 -12.72
N LYS A 3 9.19 -18.25 -11.62
CA LYS A 3 8.98 -19.25 -10.57
C LYS A 3 8.26 -18.63 -9.38
N VAL A 4 7.36 -19.39 -8.77
CA VAL A 4 6.72 -19.05 -7.50
C VAL A 4 7.03 -20.15 -6.50
N SER A 5 7.71 -19.82 -5.41
CA SER A 5 7.95 -20.78 -4.33
C SER A 5 6.78 -20.80 -3.36
N ILE A 6 6.37 -21.99 -2.94
CA ILE A 6 5.38 -22.19 -1.87
C ILE A 6 6.04 -22.99 -0.75
N VAL A 7 6.02 -22.46 0.46
CA VAL A 7 6.59 -23.12 1.64
C VAL A 7 5.58 -23.12 2.79
N PRO A 8 5.23 -24.29 3.35
CA PRO A 8 4.38 -24.40 4.52
C PRO A 8 5.03 -23.74 5.75
N CYS A 9 4.21 -23.04 6.53
CA CYS A 9 4.60 -22.34 7.74
C CYS A 9 3.36 -22.22 8.64
N SER A 10 3.28 -23.03 9.71
CA SER A 10 2.09 -23.15 10.57
C SER A 10 1.75 -21.87 11.33
N ASP A 11 2.77 -21.10 11.70
CA ASP A 11 2.70 -19.92 12.55
C ASP A 11 3.97 -19.07 12.41
N TYR A 12 3.94 -17.87 13.01
CA TYR A 12 5.00 -16.89 12.84
C TYR A 12 6.31 -17.22 13.57
N SER A 13 6.35 -18.22 14.46
CA SER A 13 7.60 -18.62 15.11
C SER A 13 8.57 -19.27 14.13
N SER A 14 8.03 -19.93 13.09
CA SER A 14 8.79 -20.59 12.01
C SER A 14 8.85 -19.75 10.73
N ALA A 15 8.50 -18.45 10.80
CA ALA A 15 8.42 -17.60 9.62
C ALA A 15 9.79 -17.40 8.97
N LYS A 16 10.84 -17.21 9.77
CA LYS A 16 12.19 -16.96 9.26
C LYS A 16 12.72 -18.16 8.47
N GLU A 17 12.56 -19.36 9.00
CA GLU A 17 12.97 -20.62 8.35
C GLU A 17 12.17 -20.87 7.08
N ALA A 18 10.85 -20.62 7.11
CA ALA A 18 10.00 -20.76 5.93
C ALA A 18 10.37 -19.76 4.82
N ILE A 19 10.66 -18.51 5.19
CA ILE A 19 11.13 -17.48 4.26
C ILE A 19 12.49 -17.88 3.67
N ALA A 20 13.45 -18.32 4.49
CA ALA A 20 14.76 -18.78 3.99
C ALA A 20 14.60 -19.86 2.90
N ARG A 21 13.81 -20.90 3.17
CA ARG A 21 13.53 -21.95 2.18
C ARG A 21 12.85 -21.42 0.91
N ALA A 22 11.93 -20.47 1.06
CA ALA A 22 11.25 -19.85 -0.08
C ALA A 22 12.23 -19.07 -0.97
N LEU A 23 13.17 -18.34 -0.35
CA LEU A 23 14.23 -17.62 -1.05
C LEU A 23 15.21 -18.58 -1.75
N ASP A 24 15.63 -19.65 -1.08
CA ASP A 24 16.56 -20.65 -1.64
C ASP A 24 16.01 -21.31 -2.91
N LEU A 25 14.71 -21.66 -2.90
CA LEU A 25 14.01 -22.22 -4.07
C LEU A 25 14.02 -21.28 -5.30
N LEU A 26 14.26 -19.99 -5.08
CA LEU A 26 14.31 -18.94 -6.09
C LEU A 26 15.74 -18.45 -6.38
N GLY A 27 16.76 -19.12 -5.82
CA GLY A 27 18.17 -18.81 -6.02
C GLY A 27 18.70 -17.66 -5.14
N GLY A 28 18.06 -17.43 -4.00
CA GLY A 28 18.50 -16.47 -2.99
C GLY A 28 18.30 -15.00 -3.37
N LEU A 29 18.76 -14.11 -2.49
CA LEU A 29 18.70 -12.65 -2.65
C LEU A 29 20.02 -12.05 -3.14
N GLU A 30 21.11 -12.82 -3.17
CA GLU A 30 22.46 -12.38 -3.55
C GLU A 30 22.55 -11.92 -5.01
N ASN A 31 21.67 -12.45 -5.86
CA ASN A 31 21.52 -12.05 -7.26
C ASN A 31 20.47 -10.95 -7.47
N VAL A 32 19.97 -10.35 -6.39
CA VAL A 32 18.98 -9.26 -6.40
C VAL A 32 19.53 -8.05 -5.65
N ILE A 33 20.24 -8.28 -4.55
CA ILE A 33 20.78 -7.25 -3.66
C ILE A 33 22.29 -7.18 -3.83
N GLY A 34 22.77 -6.03 -4.28
CA GLY A 34 24.18 -5.66 -4.28
C GLY A 34 24.67 -5.18 -2.91
N LYS A 35 25.99 -5.24 -2.71
CA LYS A 35 26.62 -4.76 -1.48
C LYS A 35 26.42 -3.24 -1.34
N GLY A 36 25.72 -2.84 -0.28
CA GLY A 36 25.47 -1.45 0.06
C GLY A 36 24.16 -0.87 -0.47
N ASP A 37 23.42 -1.63 -1.29
CA ASP A 37 22.13 -1.23 -1.88
C ASP A 37 21.15 -0.81 -0.79
N SER A 38 20.44 0.29 -1.03
CA SER A 38 19.27 0.67 -0.24
C SER A 38 18.07 -0.16 -0.67
N VAL A 39 17.67 -1.12 0.15
CA VAL A 39 16.58 -2.06 -0.16
C VAL A 39 15.29 -1.63 0.53
N LEU A 40 14.30 -1.20 -0.25
CA LEU A 40 12.97 -0.89 0.26
C LEU A 40 12.17 -2.18 0.47
N LEU A 41 11.95 -2.55 1.73
CA LEU A 41 10.97 -3.54 2.15
C LEU A 41 9.61 -2.85 2.31
N LYS A 42 8.66 -3.20 1.45
CA LYS A 42 7.31 -2.60 1.45
C LYS A 42 6.27 -3.56 2.05
N PRO A 43 6.01 -3.51 3.37
CA PRO A 43 4.88 -4.23 3.97
C PRO A 43 3.54 -3.69 3.49
N ASN A 44 2.48 -4.47 3.70
CA ASN A 44 1.13 -3.98 3.56
C ASN A 44 0.67 -3.29 4.85
N ILE A 45 0.63 -1.96 4.84
CA ILE A 45 0.15 -1.14 5.96
C ILE A 45 -1.15 -0.48 5.53
N LEU A 46 -2.28 -1.04 5.97
CA LEU A 46 -3.61 -0.56 5.59
C LEU A 46 -4.17 0.43 6.61
N ALA A 47 -4.13 0.03 7.88
CA ALA A 47 -4.83 0.68 8.97
C ALA A 47 -4.04 0.49 10.27
N ALA A 48 -4.37 1.29 11.29
CA ALA A 48 -3.93 1.03 12.65
C ALA A 48 -4.66 -0.20 13.19
N SER A 49 -4.05 -1.35 13.00
CA SER A 49 -4.57 -2.67 13.36
C SER A 49 -3.48 -3.50 14.00
N PRO A 50 -3.81 -4.27 15.04
CA PRO A 50 -2.84 -5.16 15.67
C PRO A 50 -2.55 -6.37 14.75
N PRO A 51 -1.40 -7.06 14.93
CA PRO A 51 -0.98 -8.17 14.05
C PRO A 51 -2.02 -9.29 13.90
N GLU A 52 -2.76 -9.60 14.95
CA GLU A 52 -3.74 -10.69 15.03
C GLU A 52 -4.95 -10.45 14.11
N ALA A 53 -5.21 -9.18 13.76
CA ALA A 53 -6.28 -8.82 12.84
C ALA A 53 -5.99 -9.24 11.38
N ALA A 54 -4.74 -9.63 11.06
CA ALA A 54 -4.30 -10.02 9.73
C ALA A 54 -4.57 -8.97 8.63
N ALA A 55 -4.81 -7.70 9.01
CA ALA A 55 -5.08 -6.60 8.11
C ALA A 55 -3.80 -6.05 7.45
N THR A 56 -2.65 -6.23 8.11
CA THR A 56 -1.32 -5.79 7.68
C THR A 56 -0.34 -6.97 7.68
N THR A 57 0.79 -6.81 7.01
CA THR A 57 1.90 -7.79 7.06
C THR A 57 2.36 -7.97 8.50
N HIS A 58 2.64 -9.20 8.91
CA HIS A 58 3.04 -9.48 10.27
C HIS A 58 4.46 -8.98 10.57
N PRO A 59 4.72 -8.40 11.77
CA PRO A 59 6.05 -7.89 12.13
C PRO A 59 7.17 -8.94 12.07
N ALA A 60 6.87 -10.21 12.35
CA ALA A 60 7.86 -11.30 12.25
C ALA A 60 8.37 -11.49 10.81
N VAL A 61 7.51 -11.36 9.80
CA VAL A 61 7.89 -11.45 8.38
C VAL A 61 8.77 -10.26 8.00
N VAL A 62 8.42 -9.06 8.49
CA VAL A 62 9.23 -7.85 8.26
C VAL A 62 10.62 -7.98 8.89
N ALA A 63 10.70 -8.38 10.16
CA ALA A 63 11.97 -8.56 10.86
C ALA A 63 12.87 -9.59 10.17
N ALA A 64 12.33 -10.75 9.80
CA ALA A 64 13.07 -11.78 9.08
C ALA A 64 13.62 -11.24 7.74
N MET A 65 12.81 -10.50 6.98
CA MET A 65 13.26 -9.91 5.72
C MET A 65 14.32 -8.81 5.91
N CYS A 66 14.25 -8.02 6.98
CA CYS A 66 15.33 -7.08 7.31
C CYS A 66 16.66 -7.81 7.50
N GLU A 67 16.65 -8.92 8.25
CA GLU A 67 17.85 -9.73 8.49
C GLU A 67 18.40 -10.35 7.19
N PHE A 68 17.52 -10.88 6.31
CA PHE A 68 17.97 -11.43 5.03
C PHE A 68 18.57 -10.36 4.11
N VAL A 69 18.03 -9.14 4.11
CA VAL A 69 18.61 -8.01 3.38
C VAL A 69 20.01 -7.67 3.91
N ILE A 70 20.19 -7.61 5.23
CA ILE A 70 21.49 -7.30 5.86
C ILE A 70 22.50 -8.40 5.51
N ASN A 71 22.11 -9.66 5.60
CA ASN A 71 22.98 -10.80 5.28
C ASN A 71 23.39 -10.82 3.81
N ALA A 72 22.52 -10.38 2.90
CA ALA A 72 22.85 -10.19 1.48
C ALA A 72 23.74 -8.94 1.24
N GLY A 73 24.06 -8.16 2.27
CA GLY A 73 24.91 -6.97 2.19
C GLY A 73 24.16 -5.67 1.88
N GLY A 74 22.83 -5.68 1.85
CA GLY A 74 21.99 -4.51 1.64
C GLY A 74 21.67 -3.75 2.93
N LYS A 75 21.04 -2.57 2.78
CA LYS A 75 20.58 -1.71 3.88
C LYS A 75 19.05 -1.68 3.88
N PRO A 76 18.38 -2.37 4.82
CA PRO A 76 16.93 -2.44 4.82
C PRO A 76 16.29 -1.11 5.21
N VAL A 77 15.32 -0.70 4.39
CA VAL A 77 14.44 0.44 4.62
C VAL A 77 13.00 -0.09 4.60
N VAL A 78 12.27 0.02 5.70
CA VAL A 78 10.87 -0.43 5.80
C VAL A 78 9.94 0.77 5.64
N GLY A 79 9.02 0.73 4.69
CA GLY A 79 8.09 1.85 4.52
C GLY A 79 6.85 1.55 3.68
N ASP A 80 5.74 2.19 4.05
CA ASP A 80 4.47 2.20 3.31
C ASP A 80 3.66 3.46 3.68
N GLY A 81 2.49 3.65 3.06
CA GLY A 81 1.52 4.70 3.37
C GLY A 81 0.12 4.11 3.62
N ALA A 82 -0.43 4.33 4.82
CA ALA A 82 -1.70 3.73 5.25
C ALA A 82 -2.87 4.04 4.31
N GLY A 83 -3.77 3.08 4.12
CA GLY A 83 -4.99 3.22 3.32
C GLY A 83 -6.07 4.12 3.95
N ILE A 84 -5.97 4.40 5.26
CA ILE A 84 -6.93 5.27 5.96
C ILE A 84 -6.69 6.75 5.66
N SER A 85 -7.78 7.45 5.33
CA SER A 85 -7.80 8.84 4.85
C SER A 85 -7.77 9.90 5.96
N ARG A 86 -6.83 9.85 6.91
CA ARG A 86 -6.66 10.89 7.96
C ARG A 86 -5.18 11.23 8.15
N PRO A 87 -4.82 12.49 8.48
CA PRO A 87 -3.43 12.85 8.79
C PRO A 87 -2.86 12.01 9.93
N GLY A 88 -1.60 11.59 9.80
CA GLY A 88 -0.87 10.79 10.78
C GLY A 88 -1.28 9.31 10.81
N ALA A 89 -2.17 8.87 9.91
CA ALA A 89 -2.67 7.50 9.89
C ALA A 89 -1.55 6.49 9.65
N THR A 90 -0.57 6.83 8.81
CA THR A 90 0.56 5.94 8.50
C THR A 90 1.46 5.72 9.71
N ALA A 91 1.85 6.78 10.42
CA ALA A 91 2.66 6.67 11.62
C ALA A 91 1.95 5.85 12.71
N LYS A 92 0.64 6.07 12.90
CA LYS A 92 -0.15 5.26 13.83
C LYS A 92 -0.18 3.79 13.42
N ALA A 93 -0.35 3.50 12.13
CA ALA A 93 -0.43 2.13 11.63
C ALA A 93 0.89 1.37 11.76
N LEU A 94 2.02 2.01 11.46
CA LEU A 94 3.37 1.46 11.67
C LEU A 94 3.61 1.04 13.13
N LYS A 95 3.15 1.87 14.08
CA LYS A 95 3.25 1.57 15.52
C LYS A 95 2.29 0.48 15.96
N THR A 96 1.00 0.61 15.66
CA THR A 96 -0.03 -0.33 16.14
C THR A 96 0.15 -1.75 15.57
N SER A 97 0.69 -1.88 14.36
CA SER A 97 1.01 -3.19 13.76
C SER A 97 2.28 -3.84 14.30
N GLY A 98 3.06 -3.15 15.14
CA GLY A 98 4.37 -3.61 15.62
C GLY A 98 5.47 -3.62 14.55
N ILE A 99 5.18 -3.22 13.31
CA ILE A 99 6.14 -3.21 12.20
C ILE A 99 7.29 -2.24 12.48
N GLU A 100 7.00 -1.04 13.00
CA GLU A 100 8.03 -0.05 13.32
C GLU A 100 9.06 -0.61 14.31
N GLU A 101 8.58 -1.19 15.40
CA GLU A 101 9.43 -1.76 16.45
C GLU A 101 10.24 -2.96 15.94
N ALA A 102 9.60 -3.87 15.19
CA ALA A 102 10.26 -5.04 14.63
C ALA A 102 11.35 -4.67 13.61
N ALA A 103 11.08 -3.69 12.74
CA ALA A 103 12.03 -3.19 11.76
C ALA A 103 13.25 -2.53 12.43
N LEU A 104 13.01 -1.65 13.41
CA LEU A 104 14.08 -0.97 14.15
C LEU A 104 14.96 -1.96 14.91
N ARG A 105 14.36 -2.95 15.58
CA ARG A 105 15.11 -4.01 16.28
C ARG A 105 15.97 -4.86 15.33
N ALA A 106 15.49 -5.09 14.11
CA ALA A 106 16.23 -5.78 13.06
C ALA A 106 17.25 -4.90 12.33
N GLY A 107 17.51 -3.67 12.81
CA GLY A 107 18.52 -2.77 12.24
C GLY A 107 18.08 -2.00 10.99
N ALA A 108 16.78 -1.99 10.67
CA ALA A 108 16.25 -1.27 9.51
C ALA A 108 15.86 0.17 9.84
N ARG A 109 15.92 1.04 8.82
CA ARG A 109 15.34 2.38 8.90
C ARG A 109 13.85 2.32 8.56
N VAL A 110 13.00 2.97 9.34
CA VAL A 110 11.55 3.06 9.06
C VAL A 110 11.22 4.39 8.39
N VAL A 111 10.41 4.35 7.33
CA VAL A 111 10.02 5.53 6.55
C VAL A 111 8.51 5.62 6.39
N ASN A 112 7.94 6.76 6.77
CA ASN A 112 6.53 7.07 6.58
C ASN A 112 6.31 7.74 5.21
N PHE A 113 5.62 7.06 4.29
CA PHE A 113 5.40 7.60 2.93
C PHE A 113 4.50 8.84 2.91
N GLU A 114 3.69 9.06 3.95
CA GLU A 114 2.83 10.24 4.07
C GLU A 114 3.66 11.54 4.18
N THR A 115 4.84 11.47 4.79
CA THR A 115 5.71 12.61 5.08
C THR A 115 7.05 12.59 4.34
N ALA A 116 7.44 11.46 3.73
CA ALA A 116 8.70 11.34 2.98
C ALA A 116 8.74 12.17 1.67
N GLY A 117 7.59 12.67 1.22
CA GLY A 117 7.47 13.44 -0.01
C GLY A 117 7.18 12.59 -1.24
N PHE A 118 6.76 13.26 -2.32
CA PHE A 118 6.33 12.63 -3.57
C PHE A 118 7.03 13.28 -4.77
N SER A 119 7.24 12.51 -5.83
CA SER A 119 7.70 13.01 -7.13
C SER A 119 6.66 12.68 -8.20
N LEU A 120 6.42 13.62 -9.11
CA LEU A 120 5.54 13.41 -10.26
C LEU A 120 6.32 12.68 -11.36
N VAL A 121 5.85 11.53 -11.80
CA VAL A 121 6.48 10.71 -12.83
C VAL A 121 5.52 10.46 -13.98
N GLU A 122 6.06 10.28 -15.17
CA GLU A 122 5.26 9.90 -16.35
C GLU A 122 4.99 8.40 -16.32
N VAL A 123 3.79 8.01 -16.74
CA VAL A 123 3.40 6.61 -16.81
C VAL A 123 3.68 6.08 -18.20
N PRO A 124 4.49 5.00 -18.34
CA PRO A 124 4.68 4.32 -19.62
C PRO A 124 3.35 3.74 -20.10
N GLU A 125 2.98 4.02 -21.35
CA GLU A 125 1.77 3.48 -22.01
C GLU A 125 0.53 3.56 -21.09
N PRO A 126 0.07 4.77 -20.76
CA PRO A 126 -0.93 4.97 -19.72
C PRO A 126 -2.31 4.47 -20.14
N LEU A 127 -2.96 3.71 -19.26
CA LEU A 127 -4.35 3.27 -19.44
C LEU A 127 -5.34 4.30 -18.85
N GLN A 128 -5.04 4.82 -17.66
CA GLN A 128 -5.90 5.74 -16.91
C GLN A 128 -5.21 7.07 -16.60
N PHE A 129 -3.94 7.04 -16.20
CA PHE A 129 -3.23 8.22 -15.72
C PHE A 129 -1.93 8.43 -16.49
N ARG A 130 -1.79 9.59 -17.16
CA ARG A 130 -0.55 9.96 -17.86
C ARG A 130 0.63 10.24 -16.91
N LYS A 131 0.33 10.73 -15.71
CA LYS A 131 1.32 11.06 -14.68
C LYS A 131 0.80 10.64 -13.31
N LEU A 132 1.70 10.19 -12.44
CA LEU A 132 1.39 9.79 -11.07
C LEU A 132 2.37 10.43 -10.10
N TYR A 133 1.87 10.82 -8.93
CA TYR A 133 2.75 11.14 -7.80
C TYR A 133 3.12 9.85 -7.09
N ILE A 134 4.42 9.58 -6.95
CA ILE A 134 4.95 8.39 -6.28
C ILE A 134 5.78 8.83 -5.07
N ALA A 135 5.61 8.13 -3.95
CA ALA A 135 6.40 8.36 -2.74
C ALA A 135 7.90 8.24 -3.06
N LYS A 136 8.67 9.27 -2.71
CA LYS A 136 10.12 9.35 -2.99
C LYS A 136 10.91 8.10 -2.56
N PRO A 137 10.67 7.49 -1.38
CA PRO A 137 11.41 6.29 -0.98
C PRO A 137 11.28 5.11 -1.93
N VAL A 138 10.23 5.07 -2.77
CA VAL A 138 10.06 4.04 -3.80
C VAL A 138 10.97 4.30 -5.00
N LEU A 139 11.15 5.56 -5.38
CA LEU A 139 11.96 5.95 -6.53
C LEU A 139 13.47 6.04 -6.21
N GLU A 140 13.79 6.22 -4.93
CA GLU A 140 15.17 6.38 -4.44
C GLU A 140 15.81 5.07 -3.98
N ALA A 141 15.05 3.97 -3.94
CA ALA A 141 15.58 2.66 -3.56
C ALA A 141 16.29 1.99 -4.75
N ASP A 142 17.40 1.32 -4.47
CA ASP A 142 18.14 0.54 -5.47
C ASP A 142 17.42 -0.78 -5.77
N VAL A 143 16.79 -1.37 -4.75
CA VAL A 143 16.02 -2.62 -4.82
C VAL A 143 14.71 -2.47 -4.06
N ILE A 144 13.63 -2.99 -4.62
CA ILE A 144 12.29 -2.97 -4.04
C ILE A 144 11.78 -4.39 -3.82
N ILE A 145 11.48 -4.73 -2.56
CA ILE A 145 10.88 -6.01 -2.18
C ILE A 145 9.49 -5.77 -1.59
N SER A 146 8.47 -6.32 -2.25
CA SER A 146 7.08 -6.27 -1.78
C SER A 146 6.83 -7.32 -0.70
N LEU A 147 6.24 -6.93 0.43
CA LEU A 147 5.84 -7.86 1.49
C LEU A 147 4.31 -7.85 1.65
N PRO A 148 3.52 -8.31 0.67
CA PRO A 148 2.06 -8.24 0.72
C PRO A 148 1.48 -9.21 1.76
N LYS A 149 0.26 -8.91 2.21
CA LYS A 149 -0.58 -9.79 3.02
C LYS A 149 -1.58 -10.51 2.13
N LEU A 150 -1.70 -11.83 2.27
CA LEU A 150 -2.71 -12.63 1.55
C LEU A 150 -4.11 -12.33 2.05
N LYS A 151 -4.93 -11.61 1.27
CA LYS A 151 -6.30 -11.27 1.70
C LYS A 151 -7.30 -11.01 0.58
N THR A 152 -8.57 -11.18 0.92
CA THR A 152 -9.69 -10.73 0.07
C THR A 152 -9.85 -9.21 0.11
N HIS A 153 -10.59 -8.68 -0.87
CA HIS A 153 -10.89 -7.26 -0.97
C HIS A 153 -12.25 -7.02 -1.63
N GLU A 154 -13.10 -6.16 -1.07
CA GLU A 154 -14.46 -5.90 -1.60
C GLU A 154 -14.48 -5.40 -3.05
N LEU A 155 -13.62 -4.43 -3.39
CA LEU A 155 -13.53 -3.86 -4.75
C LEU A 155 -12.82 -4.75 -5.77
N THR A 156 -11.73 -5.42 -5.40
CA THR A 156 -10.86 -6.15 -6.35
C THR A 156 -10.88 -7.66 -6.16
N TYR A 157 -11.75 -8.18 -5.30
CA TYR A 157 -11.82 -9.58 -4.84
C TYR A 157 -10.62 -10.04 -4.00
N TYR A 158 -9.43 -9.58 -4.36
CA TYR A 158 -8.14 -10.01 -3.82
C TYR A 158 -7.18 -8.82 -3.65
N THR A 159 -6.26 -8.92 -2.71
CA THR A 159 -5.06 -8.07 -2.58
C THR A 159 -3.82 -8.96 -2.52
N GLY A 160 -2.81 -8.59 -3.31
CA GLY A 160 -1.51 -9.25 -3.36
C GLY A 160 -0.38 -8.27 -3.67
N ALA A 161 0.71 -8.78 -4.19
CA ALA A 161 1.94 -8.06 -4.49
C ALA A 161 1.72 -6.89 -5.47
N VAL A 162 0.89 -7.06 -6.50
CA VAL A 162 0.63 -6.02 -7.51
C VAL A 162 -0.06 -4.81 -6.88
N LYS A 163 -1.12 -5.05 -6.08
CA LYS A 163 -1.91 -3.98 -5.44
C LYS A 163 -1.20 -3.38 -4.22
N ASN A 164 -0.18 -4.04 -3.66
CA ASN A 164 0.50 -3.60 -2.45
C ASN A 164 1.08 -2.18 -2.57
N PHE A 165 1.52 -1.80 -3.79
CA PHE A 165 2.09 -0.47 -4.07
C PHE A 165 1.09 0.67 -4.12
N PHE A 166 -0.21 0.41 -3.99
CA PHE A 166 -1.22 1.47 -3.91
C PHE A 166 -0.95 2.45 -2.75
N GLY A 167 -0.26 1.98 -1.69
CA GLY A 167 0.25 2.80 -0.59
C GLY A 167 1.37 3.80 -0.95
N ALA A 168 1.93 3.73 -2.15
CA ALA A 168 2.93 4.68 -2.66
C ALA A 168 2.30 5.96 -3.25
N LEU A 169 1.00 5.94 -3.55
CA LEU A 169 0.28 7.12 -4.04
C LEU A 169 -0.05 8.08 -2.89
N PRO A 170 -0.10 9.40 -3.10
CA PRO A 170 -0.68 10.32 -2.13
C PRO A 170 -2.20 10.12 -2.06
N LEU A 171 -2.80 10.57 -0.95
CA LEU A 171 -4.22 10.30 -0.67
C LEU A 171 -5.17 10.78 -1.77
N ARG A 172 -4.92 11.95 -2.37
CA ARG A 172 -5.78 12.45 -3.45
C ARG A 172 -5.77 11.53 -4.67
N CYS A 173 -4.60 11.08 -5.12
CA CYS A 173 -4.50 10.14 -6.24
C CYS A 173 -5.24 8.84 -5.93
N ARG A 174 -5.11 8.30 -4.71
CA ARG A 174 -5.86 7.12 -4.28
C ARG A 174 -7.38 7.32 -4.37
N LYS A 175 -7.88 8.49 -3.94
CA LYS A 175 -9.30 8.83 -4.05
C LYS A 175 -9.73 8.94 -5.51
N GLU A 176 -8.94 9.61 -6.34
CA GLU A 176 -9.21 9.75 -7.78
C GLU A 176 -9.32 8.38 -8.47
N THR A 177 -8.45 7.43 -8.12
CA THR A 177 -8.54 6.05 -8.62
C THR A 177 -9.83 5.34 -8.17
N HIS A 178 -10.23 5.47 -6.89
CA HIS A 178 -11.48 4.88 -6.41
C HIS A 178 -12.73 5.54 -7.02
N LEU A 179 -12.64 6.81 -7.41
CA LEU A 179 -13.71 7.55 -8.07
C LEU A 179 -13.90 7.18 -9.55
N LEU A 180 -13.04 6.32 -10.13
CA LEU A 180 -13.32 5.71 -11.42
C LEU A 180 -14.62 4.89 -11.39
N GLY A 181 -14.97 4.34 -10.22
CA GLY A 181 -16.29 3.75 -9.98
C GLY A 181 -16.53 2.39 -10.66
N GLU A 182 -15.56 1.88 -11.41
CA GLU A 182 -15.61 0.60 -12.11
C GLU A 182 -14.39 -0.25 -11.73
N ARG A 183 -14.60 -1.56 -11.60
CA ARG A 183 -13.54 -2.50 -11.16
C ARG A 183 -12.40 -2.57 -12.17
N ASP A 184 -12.71 -2.62 -13.45
CA ASP A 184 -11.72 -2.76 -14.52
C ASP A 184 -10.87 -1.49 -14.64
N LEU A 185 -11.49 -0.31 -14.63
CA LEU A 185 -10.78 0.97 -14.61
C LEU A 185 -9.88 1.10 -13.37
N PHE A 186 -10.33 0.62 -12.20
CA PHE A 186 -9.47 0.55 -11.02
C PHE A 186 -8.28 -0.39 -11.23
N GLY A 187 -8.51 -1.56 -11.84
CA GLY A 187 -7.46 -2.51 -12.21
C GLY A 187 -6.41 -1.90 -13.14
N GLU A 188 -6.86 -1.19 -14.17
CA GLU A 188 -6.00 -0.47 -15.11
C GLU A 188 -5.18 0.65 -14.45
N ALA A 189 -5.78 1.39 -13.51
CA ALA A 189 -5.06 2.38 -12.73
C ALA A 189 -3.98 1.77 -11.82
N VAL A 190 -4.25 0.59 -11.25
CA VAL A 190 -3.22 -0.17 -10.51
C VAL A 190 -2.13 -0.67 -11.46
N ALA A 191 -2.47 -1.03 -12.71
CA ALA A 191 -1.50 -1.43 -13.71
C ALA A 191 -0.60 -0.28 -14.15
N ASP A 192 -1.13 0.93 -14.28
CA ASP A 192 -0.34 2.15 -14.50
C ASP A 192 0.67 2.36 -13.37
N LEU A 193 0.24 2.22 -12.12
CA LEU A 193 1.15 2.31 -10.97
C LEU A 193 2.23 1.20 -10.98
N TYR A 194 1.84 -0.03 -11.29
CA TYR A 194 2.76 -1.16 -11.35
C TYR A 194 3.82 -0.97 -12.44
N SER A 195 3.44 -0.40 -13.59
CA SER A 195 4.36 -0.11 -14.71
C SER A 195 5.46 0.90 -14.37
N VAL A 196 5.26 1.71 -13.33
CA VAL A 196 6.23 2.69 -12.84
C VAL A 196 7.17 2.08 -11.79
N ILE A 197 6.66 1.26 -10.87
CA ILE A 197 7.41 0.83 -9.69
C ILE A 197 8.17 -0.48 -9.89
N ARG A 198 7.57 -1.46 -10.60
CA ARG A 198 8.16 -2.78 -10.92
C ARG A 198 9.07 -3.37 -9.83
N PRO A 199 8.50 -3.95 -8.76
CA PRO A 199 9.28 -4.55 -7.68
C PRO A 199 10.16 -5.71 -8.17
N ASP A 200 11.37 -5.82 -7.62
CA ASP A 200 12.37 -6.84 -7.97
C ASP A 200 12.05 -8.21 -7.36
N PHE A 201 11.35 -8.19 -6.23
CA PHE A 201 11.00 -9.39 -5.49
C PHE A 201 9.72 -9.20 -4.67
N ALA A 202 9.06 -10.31 -4.34
CA ALA A 202 7.95 -10.31 -3.40
C ALA A 202 7.96 -11.54 -2.49
N VAL A 203 7.67 -11.33 -1.20
CA VAL A 203 7.47 -12.38 -0.20
C VAL A 203 6.12 -12.13 0.48
N MET A 204 5.14 -12.96 0.14
CA MET A 204 3.78 -12.84 0.63
C MET A 204 3.61 -13.53 1.98
N ASP A 205 3.13 -12.74 2.94
CA ASP A 205 2.65 -13.23 4.22
C ASP A 205 1.28 -13.89 4.02
N GLY A 206 1.29 -15.22 3.88
CA GLY A 206 0.12 -16.08 3.83
C GLY A 206 -0.05 -16.97 5.06
N ILE A 207 0.75 -16.78 6.12
CA ILE A 207 0.69 -17.64 7.32
C ILE A 207 -0.71 -17.50 7.93
N VAL A 208 -1.08 -16.27 8.29
CA VAL A 208 -2.46 -15.90 8.58
C VAL A 208 -2.92 -14.91 7.52
N GLY A 209 -3.80 -15.36 6.63
CA GLY A 209 -4.49 -14.53 5.65
C GLY A 209 -5.78 -13.93 6.20
N MET A 210 -6.54 -13.26 5.33
CA MET A 210 -7.85 -12.71 5.66
C MET A 210 -8.87 -13.02 4.56
N GLU A 211 -10.02 -13.59 4.94
CA GLU A 211 -11.13 -13.89 4.04
C GLU A 211 -12.38 -13.04 4.34
N GLY A 212 -13.36 -13.04 3.44
CA GLY A 212 -14.61 -12.30 3.61
C GLY A 212 -14.44 -10.81 3.29
N ASN A 213 -14.94 -9.93 4.16
CA ASN A 213 -15.05 -8.48 3.92
C ASN A 213 -13.73 -7.72 4.18
N GLY A 214 -12.65 -8.20 3.58
CA GLY A 214 -11.39 -7.47 3.49
C GLY A 214 -11.53 -6.19 2.65
N PRO A 215 -10.59 -5.24 2.74
CA PRO A 215 -9.22 -5.48 3.20
C PRO A 215 -8.98 -5.22 4.70
N SER A 216 -9.98 -4.68 5.43
CA SER A 216 -9.88 -4.33 6.86
C SER A 216 -10.83 -5.12 7.77
N HIS A 217 -11.98 -5.56 7.27
CA HIS A 217 -13.08 -6.12 8.08
C HIS A 217 -13.32 -7.61 7.80
N GLY A 218 -12.33 -8.28 7.21
CA GLY A 218 -12.38 -9.71 6.97
C GLY A 218 -12.09 -10.52 8.23
N LYS A 219 -12.22 -11.83 8.11
CA LYS A 219 -11.91 -12.80 9.17
C LYS A 219 -10.49 -13.34 8.95
N PRO A 220 -9.60 -13.27 9.97
CA PRO A 220 -8.32 -13.95 9.91
C PRO A 220 -8.48 -15.45 9.69
N ILE A 221 -7.65 -16.02 8.83
CA ILE A 221 -7.65 -17.46 8.52
C ILE A 221 -6.22 -17.96 8.38
N ASN A 222 -5.87 -18.98 9.17
CA ASN A 222 -4.56 -19.62 9.03
C ASN A 222 -4.49 -20.32 7.67
N SER A 223 -3.70 -19.80 6.74
CA SER A 223 -3.47 -20.42 5.42
C SER A 223 -2.15 -21.17 5.38
N GLY A 224 -1.27 -20.91 6.35
CA GLY A 224 -0.16 -21.79 6.70
C GLY A 224 0.98 -21.77 5.69
N VAL A 225 1.19 -20.67 4.96
CA VAL A 225 2.16 -20.63 3.87
C VAL A 225 2.90 -19.30 3.77
N ILE A 226 4.15 -19.37 3.31
CA ILE A 226 4.87 -18.26 2.69
C ILE A 226 4.91 -18.53 1.18
N LEU A 227 4.58 -17.51 0.39
CA LEU A 227 4.80 -17.54 -1.06
C LEU A 227 5.85 -16.49 -1.43
N ALA A 228 6.69 -16.77 -2.42
CA ALA A 228 7.64 -15.78 -2.91
C ALA A 228 7.87 -15.89 -4.43
N SER A 229 8.32 -14.80 -5.04
CA SER A 229 8.57 -14.73 -6.48
C SER A 229 9.38 -13.48 -6.84
N ARG A 230 10.16 -13.57 -7.93
CA ARG A 230 10.73 -12.40 -8.63
C ARG A 230 9.74 -11.66 -9.53
N ASP A 231 8.56 -12.25 -9.75
CA ASP A 231 7.47 -11.66 -10.53
C ASP A 231 6.21 -11.58 -9.68
N CYS A 232 5.82 -10.35 -9.32
CA CYS A 232 4.61 -10.09 -8.52
C CYS A 232 3.34 -10.57 -9.22
N VAL A 233 3.29 -10.54 -10.55
CA VAL A 233 2.08 -10.97 -11.29
C VAL A 233 1.92 -12.48 -11.19
N SER A 234 3.00 -13.24 -11.41
CA SER A 234 3.02 -14.70 -11.18
C SER A 234 2.66 -15.07 -9.75
N LEU A 235 3.17 -14.32 -8.76
CA LEU A 235 2.84 -14.54 -7.35
C LEU A 235 1.36 -14.38 -7.07
N ASP A 236 0.75 -13.30 -7.58
CA ASP A 236 -0.67 -13.02 -7.41
C ASP A 236 -1.55 -14.04 -8.14
N ILE A 237 -1.13 -14.54 -9.31
CA ILE A 237 -1.82 -15.62 -10.04
C ILE A 237 -1.88 -16.90 -9.21
N VAL A 238 -0.73 -17.36 -8.71
CA VAL A 238 -0.64 -18.60 -7.90
C VAL A 238 -1.38 -18.43 -6.57
N ALA A 239 -1.21 -17.28 -5.91
CA ALA A 239 -1.88 -17.01 -4.64
C ALA A 239 -3.41 -16.96 -4.81
N ALA A 240 -3.92 -16.31 -5.86
CA ALA A 240 -5.36 -16.25 -6.15
C ALA A 240 -5.94 -17.65 -6.42
N GLU A 241 -5.25 -18.47 -7.23
CA GLU A 241 -5.69 -19.84 -7.48
C GLU A 241 -5.66 -20.68 -6.19
N MET A 242 -4.62 -20.53 -5.36
CA MET A 242 -4.48 -21.19 -4.07
C MET A 242 -5.71 -20.93 -3.19
N ILE A 243 -6.20 -19.69 -3.18
CA ILE A 243 -7.35 -19.30 -2.35
C ILE A 243 -8.72 -19.48 -3.02
N GLY A 244 -8.75 -20.09 -4.21
CA GLY A 244 -9.98 -20.46 -4.92
C GLY A 244 -10.61 -19.36 -5.77
N PHE A 245 -9.83 -18.35 -6.15
CA PHE A 245 -10.24 -17.30 -7.09
C PHE A 245 -9.70 -17.59 -8.49
N ASP A 246 -10.46 -17.16 -9.50
CA ASP A 246 -9.97 -17.12 -10.88
C ASP A 246 -9.04 -15.90 -11.04
N PRO A 247 -7.73 -16.10 -11.24
CA PRO A 247 -6.77 -15.00 -11.27
C PRO A 247 -7.04 -14.02 -12.41
N LEU A 248 -7.62 -14.47 -13.52
CA LEU A 248 -7.90 -13.63 -14.68
C LEU A 248 -9.14 -12.73 -14.49
N LYS A 249 -10.00 -13.05 -13.50
CA LYS A 249 -11.16 -12.22 -13.11
C LYS A 249 -10.83 -11.19 -12.05
N ILE A 250 -9.62 -11.21 -11.49
CA ILE A 250 -9.15 -10.20 -10.55
C ILE A 250 -8.75 -8.94 -11.35
N PRO A 251 -9.42 -7.79 -11.15
CA PRO A 251 -9.20 -6.61 -11.99
C PRO A 251 -7.75 -6.12 -12.02
N THR A 252 -7.04 -6.21 -10.89
CA THR A 252 -5.64 -5.79 -10.83
C THR A 252 -4.72 -6.72 -11.61
N THR A 253 -4.99 -8.03 -11.61
CA THR A 253 -4.24 -9.03 -12.39
C THR A 253 -4.54 -8.89 -13.88
N ALA A 254 -5.81 -8.74 -14.24
CA ALA A 254 -6.22 -8.48 -15.62
C ALA A 254 -5.59 -7.19 -16.17
N GLY A 255 -5.57 -6.12 -15.37
CA GLY A 255 -4.98 -4.84 -15.73
C GLY A 255 -3.49 -4.94 -16.06
N VAL A 256 -2.69 -5.62 -15.22
CA VAL A 256 -1.24 -5.77 -15.48
C VAL A 256 -0.95 -6.70 -16.65
N LEU A 257 -1.75 -7.75 -16.85
CA LEU A 257 -1.64 -8.63 -18.02
C LEU A 257 -1.96 -7.87 -19.32
N LYS A 258 -2.94 -6.95 -19.30
CA LYS A 258 -3.25 -6.07 -20.44
C LYS A 258 -2.08 -5.18 -20.85
N LYS A 259 -1.22 -4.78 -19.90
CA LYS A 259 0.03 -4.04 -20.16
C LYS A 259 1.21 -4.95 -20.54
N GLY A 260 0.99 -6.26 -20.68
CA GLY A 260 2.03 -7.22 -21.05
C GLY A 260 2.96 -7.64 -19.90
N PHE A 261 2.57 -7.40 -18.64
CA PHE A 261 3.35 -7.86 -17.48
C PHE A 261 2.91 -9.23 -16.99
N GLY A 262 3.89 -10.03 -16.53
CA GLY A 262 3.67 -11.32 -15.93
C GLY A 262 3.60 -12.49 -16.91
N ASN A 263 3.41 -13.69 -16.37
CA ASN A 263 3.17 -14.92 -17.13
C ASN A 263 1.92 -15.59 -16.59
N GLN A 264 1.01 -16.02 -17.47
CA GLN A 264 -0.23 -16.72 -17.10
C GLN A 264 0.01 -18.16 -16.62
N CYS A 265 1.18 -18.73 -16.92
CA CYS A 265 1.55 -20.10 -16.52
C CYS A 265 2.87 -20.10 -15.72
N PRO A 266 2.87 -19.59 -14.48
CA PRO A 266 4.06 -19.61 -13.63
C PRO A 266 4.40 -21.04 -13.18
N VAL A 267 5.70 -21.28 -12.96
CA VAL A 267 6.19 -22.57 -12.46
C VAL A 267 6.19 -22.56 -10.94
N VAL A 268 5.43 -23.45 -10.31
CA VAL A 268 5.45 -23.62 -8.86
C VAL A 268 6.64 -24.47 -8.44
N VAL A 269 7.38 -24.03 -7.44
CA VAL A 269 8.49 -24.76 -6.80
C VAL A 269 8.24 -24.88 -5.29
N GLY A 270 8.82 -25.90 -4.64
CA GLY A 270 8.51 -26.23 -3.25
C GLY A 270 7.25 -27.08 -3.15
N THR A 271 6.32 -26.73 -2.26
CA THR A 271 5.09 -27.51 -2.07
C THR A 271 4.13 -27.34 -3.26
N PRO A 272 3.61 -28.42 -3.84
CA PRO A 272 2.64 -28.34 -4.92
C PRO A 272 1.39 -27.56 -4.53
N LEU A 273 0.90 -26.68 -5.42
CA LEU A 273 -0.27 -25.85 -5.18
C LEU A 273 -1.50 -26.64 -4.69
N LYS A 274 -1.72 -27.84 -5.24
CA LYS A 274 -2.84 -28.74 -4.89
C LYS A 274 -2.86 -29.14 -3.40
N GLU A 275 -1.72 -29.14 -2.71
CA GLU A 275 -1.59 -29.55 -1.31
C GLU A 275 -1.90 -28.41 -0.34
N VAL A 276 -1.81 -27.16 -0.81
CA VAL A 276 -2.04 -25.95 0.00
C VAL A 276 -3.30 -25.19 -0.40
N LYS A 277 -4.11 -25.74 -1.33
CA LYS A 277 -5.36 -25.10 -1.76
C LYS A 277 -6.30 -24.92 -0.58
N LYS A 278 -6.74 -23.67 -0.39
CA LYS A 278 -7.67 -23.32 0.68
C LYS A 278 -8.68 -22.30 0.20
N LYS A 279 -9.91 -22.74 -0.08
CA LYS A 279 -10.96 -21.87 -0.59
C LYS A 279 -11.34 -20.80 0.45
N PHE A 280 -11.02 -19.55 0.16
CA PHE A 280 -11.42 -18.41 0.98
C PHE A 280 -12.88 -18.05 0.70
N LYS A 281 -13.58 -17.57 1.73
CA LYS A 281 -14.88 -16.92 1.55
C LYS A 281 -14.69 -15.60 0.80
N PRO A 282 -15.36 -15.38 -0.35
CA PRO A 282 -15.31 -14.09 -1.03
C PRO A 282 -15.98 -12.99 -0.21
N SER A 283 -15.61 -11.74 -0.49
CA SER A 283 -16.28 -10.58 0.11
C SER A 283 -17.74 -10.49 -0.34
N SER A 284 -18.64 -10.13 0.57
CA SER A 284 -20.03 -9.78 0.22
C SER A 284 -20.17 -8.34 -0.28
N GLY A 285 -19.13 -7.52 -0.14
CA GLY A 285 -19.13 -6.13 -0.57
C GLY A 285 -19.15 -5.94 -2.09
N GLY A 286 -19.98 -5.00 -2.56
CA GLY A 286 -20.15 -4.63 -3.96
C GLY A 286 -19.57 -3.24 -4.26
N VAL A 287 -19.51 -2.90 -5.56
CA VAL A 287 -19.25 -1.52 -5.98
C VAL A 287 -20.51 -0.70 -5.68
N SER A 288 -20.34 0.56 -5.27
CA SER A 288 -21.48 1.47 -5.06
C SER A 288 -22.37 1.51 -6.31
N LYS A 289 -23.69 1.37 -6.14
CA LYS A 289 -24.67 1.47 -7.24
C LYS A 289 -24.88 2.92 -7.74
N VAL A 290 -24.16 3.89 -7.17
CA VAL A 290 -24.28 5.29 -7.56
C VAL A 290 -23.53 5.50 -8.89
N PRO A 291 -24.17 6.10 -9.92
CA PRO A 291 -23.52 6.33 -11.21
C PRO A 291 -22.16 7.06 -11.07
N PRO A 292 -21.10 6.61 -11.77
CA PRO A 292 -19.75 7.17 -11.64
C PRO A 292 -19.66 8.69 -11.86
N PHE A 293 -20.49 9.26 -12.75
CA PHE A 293 -20.52 10.70 -12.99
C PHE A 293 -21.01 11.48 -11.75
N LEU A 294 -21.92 10.90 -10.96
CA LEU A 294 -22.48 11.49 -9.76
C LEU A 294 -21.46 11.43 -8.61
N THR A 295 -20.81 10.28 -8.40
CA THR A 295 -19.76 10.13 -7.38
C THR A 295 -18.54 11.00 -7.69
N ARG A 296 -18.15 11.12 -8.97
CA ARG A 296 -17.05 12.00 -9.40
C ARG A 296 -17.35 13.48 -9.23
N ARG A 297 -18.61 13.92 -9.44
CA ARG A 297 -19.03 15.31 -9.18
C ARG A 297 -19.19 15.59 -7.69
N LEU A 298 -19.82 14.71 -6.93
CA LEU A 298 -20.11 14.89 -5.50
C LEU A 298 -18.91 14.65 -4.58
N GLY A 299 -17.99 13.76 -4.96
CA GLY A 299 -16.79 13.41 -4.17
C GLY A 299 -15.85 14.60 -3.94
N LYS A 300 -15.81 15.55 -4.89
CA LYS A 300 -15.09 16.84 -4.72
C LYS A 300 -15.64 17.68 -3.56
N TYR A 301 -16.93 17.52 -3.26
CA TYR A 301 -17.62 18.21 -2.17
C TYR A 301 -17.66 17.38 -0.87
N TYR A 302 -17.09 16.17 -0.83
CA TYR A 302 -16.90 15.36 0.39
C TYR A 302 -15.41 15.16 0.66
N THR A 303 -14.72 16.22 1.08
CA THR A 303 -13.27 16.19 1.27
C THR A 303 -12.85 16.98 2.51
N ALA A 304 -12.01 16.35 3.32
CA ALA A 304 -11.21 17.01 4.35
C ALA A 304 -9.95 17.59 3.69
N TYR A 305 -9.63 18.85 3.96
CA TYR A 305 -8.49 19.55 3.36
C TYR A 305 -7.72 20.37 4.41
N PRO A 306 -6.39 20.50 4.26
CA PRO A 306 -5.58 21.31 5.16
C PRO A 306 -5.79 22.80 4.88
N ARG A 307 -5.84 23.62 5.94
CA ARG A 307 -5.88 25.08 5.90
C ARG A 307 -4.95 25.65 6.96
N ILE A 308 -4.11 26.60 6.55
CA ILE A 308 -3.23 27.33 7.48
C ILE A 308 -4.05 28.36 8.25
N ASN A 309 -4.03 28.27 9.58
CA ASN A 309 -4.54 29.28 10.49
C ASN A 309 -3.49 30.38 10.65
N GLN A 310 -3.75 31.53 10.04
CA GLN A 310 -2.81 32.65 10.04
C GLN A 310 -2.54 33.23 11.43
N ARG A 311 -3.45 33.06 12.40
CA ARG A 311 -3.24 33.53 13.77
C ARG A 311 -2.26 32.64 14.55
N LYS A 312 -2.18 31.35 14.20
CA LYS A 312 -1.24 30.40 14.82
C LYS A 312 0.06 30.25 14.04
N CYS A 313 0.09 30.68 12.78
CA CYS A 313 1.23 30.49 11.90
C CYS A 313 2.36 31.48 12.24
N THR A 314 3.52 30.95 12.60
CA THR A 314 4.74 31.74 12.87
C THR A 314 5.57 32.04 11.60
N ARG A 315 5.04 31.69 10.42
CA ARG A 315 5.69 31.90 9.11
C ARG A 315 7.06 31.23 8.96
N CYS A 316 7.31 30.13 9.68
CA CYS A 316 8.58 29.38 9.64
C CYS A 316 8.91 28.69 8.30
N SER A 317 8.01 28.73 7.31
CA SER A 317 8.19 28.16 5.96
C SER A 317 8.31 26.64 5.86
N ALA A 318 8.25 25.89 6.97
CA ALA A 318 8.37 24.43 6.97
C ALA A 318 7.40 23.74 5.99
N CYS A 319 6.11 24.14 6.03
CA CYS A 319 5.10 23.60 5.11
C CYS A 319 5.32 24.02 3.65
N TYR A 320 5.88 25.21 3.39
CA TYR A 320 6.15 25.73 2.07
C TYR A 320 7.30 24.97 1.40
N ASN A 321 8.42 24.83 2.12
CA ASN A 321 9.64 24.18 1.63
C ASN A 321 9.45 22.67 1.36
N ASN A 322 8.52 22.01 2.07
CA ASN A 322 8.31 20.56 1.98
C ASN A 322 7.07 20.17 1.15
N CYS A 323 6.42 21.12 0.46
CA CYS A 323 5.24 20.83 -0.33
C CYS A 323 5.61 20.28 -1.73
N SER A 324 5.63 18.96 -1.89
CA SER A 324 5.93 18.30 -3.18
C SER A 324 5.15 18.84 -4.39
N PRO A 325 3.82 19.06 -4.34
CA PRO A 325 3.09 19.62 -5.48
C PRO A 325 3.19 21.15 -5.59
N HIS A 326 4.00 21.81 -4.76
CA HIS A 326 4.08 23.27 -4.63
C HIS A 326 2.69 23.93 -4.45
N ALA A 327 1.84 23.28 -3.66
CA ALA A 327 0.50 23.74 -3.35
C ALA A 327 0.46 24.77 -2.21
N VAL A 328 1.50 24.86 -1.38
CA VAL A 328 1.63 25.94 -0.41
C VAL A 328 2.23 27.15 -1.12
N GLU A 329 1.46 28.23 -1.20
CA GLU A 329 1.82 29.49 -1.84
C GLU A 329 2.17 30.52 -0.77
N ARG A 330 3.27 31.27 -0.97
CA ARG A 330 3.59 32.45 -0.17
C ARG A 330 2.87 33.66 -0.76
N LEU A 331 2.09 34.36 0.07
CA LEU A 331 1.38 35.59 -0.32
C LEU A 331 2.29 36.81 -0.14
N ALA A 332 1.89 37.94 -0.73
CA ALA A 332 2.66 39.19 -0.70
C ALA A 332 2.92 39.71 0.73
N ASP A 333 2.01 39.44 1.67
CA ASP A 333 2.13 39.80 3.09
C ASP A 333 3.02 38.84 3.92
N GLY A 334 3.67 37.88 3.24
CA GLY A 334 4.51 36.85 3.84
C GLY A 334 3.74 35.71 4.50
N SER A 335 2.40 35.73 4.46
CA SER A 335 1.57 34.62 4.93
C SER A 335 1.52 33.47 3.92
N PHE A 336 1.02 32.30 4.35
CA PHE A 336 0.98 31.11 3.50
C PHE A 336 -0.46 30.65 3.24
N ARG A 337 -0.76 30.24 2.01
CA ARG A 337 -2.06 29.68 1.63
C ARG A 337 -1.89 28.35 0.93
N ILE A 338 -2.80 27.41 1.16
CA ILE A 338 -2.83 26.14 0.43
C ILE A 338 -3.77 26.25 -0.77
N ASN A 339 -3.22 26.12 -1.97
CA ASN A 339 -3.95 25.97 -3.22
C ASN A 339 -4.58 24.58 -3.28
N LYS A 340 -5.92 24.53 -3.26
CA LYS A 340 -6.69 23.28 -3.22
C LYS A 340 -6.57 22.48 -4.50
N ASP A 341 -6.43 23.14 -5.65
CA ASP A 341 -6.39 22.49 -6.95
C ASP A 341 -5.05 21.79 -7.15
N LYS A 342 -3.96 22.35 -6.63
CA LYS A 342 -2.62 21.72 -6.62
C LYS A 342 -2.42 20.68 -5.51
N CYS A 343 -3.13 20.81 -4.39
CA CYS A 343 -2.87 19.97 -3.21
C CYS A 343 -3.22 18.48 -3.45
N ILE A 344 -2.27 17.59 -3.18
CA ILE A 344 -2.43 16.12 -3.30
C ILE A 344 -2.93 15.43 -2.03
N LEU A 345 -3.31 16.21 -1.01
CA LEU A 345 -3.83 15.72 0.27
C LEU A 345 -2.90 14.74 1.01
N CYS A 346 -1.58 14.87 0.85
CA CYS A 346 -0.62 14.08 1.63
C CYS A 346 -0.56 14.49 3.11
N TYR A 347 -1.08 15.67 3.47
CA TYR A 347 -1.06 16.25 4.82
C TYR A 347 0.31 16.46 5.46
N CYS A 348 1.41 16.27 4.73
CA CYS A 348 2.79 16.56 5.18
C CYS A 348 2.92 17.96 5.82
N CYS A 349 2.25 18.98 5.26
CA CYS A 349 2.22 20.34 5.84
C CYS A 349 1.70 20.41 7.29
N ARG A 350 0.81 19.51 7.70
CA ARG A 350 0.27 19.43 9.06
C ARG A 350 1.26 18.77 10.01
N GLU A 351 1.81 17.65 9.60
CA GLU A 351 2.78 16.88 10.39
C GLU A 351 4.06 17.67 10.64
N LEU A 352 4.53 18.43 9.64
CA LEU A 352 5.73 19.27 9.75
C LEU A 352 5.50 20.61 10.45
N CYS A 353 4.27 20.95 10.86
CA CYS A 353 4.00 22.26 11.44
C CYS A 353 4.35 22.28 12.93
N PRO A 354 5.42 22.99 13.37
CA PRO A 354 5.85 22.96 14.76
C PRO A 354 4.84 23.63 15.71
N ASN A 355 4.00 24.52 15.19
CA ASN A 355 3.01 25.28 15.96
C ASN A 355 1.58 24.77 15.79
N ASN A 356 1.40 23.59 15.15
CA ASN A 356 0.08 23.00 14.86
C ASN A 356 -0.90 24.02 14.23
N ALA A 357 -0.37 24.88 13.35
CA ALA A 357 -1.12 25.95 12.70
C ALA A 357 -1.90 25.47 11.47
N VAL A 358 -1.74 24.22 11.05
CA VAL A 358 -2.45 23.63 9.90
C VAL A 358 -3.64 22.83 10.40
N GLU A 359 -4.83 23.37 10.17
CA GLU A 359 -6.11 22.78 10.56
C GLU A 359 -6.70 21.93 9.42
N ILE A 360 -7.49 20.91 9.78
CA ILE A 360 -8.26 20.15 8.79
C ILE A 360 -9.69 20.70 8.75
N LYS A 361 -10.07 21.26 7.61
CA LYS A 361 -11.44 21.68 7.36
C LYS A 361 -12.18 20.65 6.52
N LYS A 362 -13.43 20.42 6.86
CA LYS A 362 -14.37 19.63 6.05
C LYS A 362 -15.09 20.57 5.09
N SER A 363 -15.44 20.07 3.91
CA SER A 363 -16.39 20.73 3.01
C SER A 363 -17.79 20.81 3.64
N LEU A 364 -18.63 21.75 3.19
CA LEU A 364 -19.99 21.96 3.74
C LEU A 364 -20.82 20.67 3.76
N LEU A 365 -20.81 19.90 2.65
CA LEU A 365 -21.52 18.62 2.57
C LEU A 365 -20.94 17.57 3.53
N ALA A 366 -19.62 17.50 3.68
CA ALA A 366 -18.99 16.59 4.65
C ALA A 366 -19.30 17.00 6.10
N THR A 367 -19.39 18.30 6.38
CA THR A 367 -19.80 18.82 7.71
C THR A 367 -21.25 18.45 8.00
N LEU A 368 -22.18 18.69 7.06
CA LEU A 368 -23.60 18.37 7.22
C LEU A 368 -23.87 16.87 7.44
N LEU A 369 -23.18 16.01 6.67
CA LEU A 369 -23.35 14.56 6.80
C LEU A 369 -22.72 14.00 8.08
N THR A 370 -21.54 14.49 8.48
CA THR A 370 -20.89 14.01 9.72
C THR A 370 -21.46 14.65 11.00
N ALA A 371 -22.13 15.79 10.91
CA ALA A 371 -22.89 16.38 12.02
C ALA A 371 -24.13 15.52 12.39
N ARG A 372 -24.72 14.81 11.42
CA ARG A 372 -25.81 13.86 11.66
C ARG A 372 -25.34 12.57 12.35
N GLU A 373 -24.16 12.06 12.02
CA GLU A 373 -23.59 10.87 12.69
C GLU A 373 -23.25 11.13 14.17
N SER A 374 -22.84 12.36 14.51
CA SER A 374 -22.58 12.80 15.89
C SER A 374 -23.83 12.78 16.79
N ILE A 375 -25.03 12.82 16.22
CA ILE A 375 -26.29 12.82 16.97
C ILE A 375 -26.73 11.39 17.34
N PHE A 376 -26.26 10.37 16.62
CA PHE A 376 -26.60 8.96 16.85
C PHE A 376 -25.54 8.17 17.64
N GLN A 377 -24.41 8.79 18.02
CA GLN A 377 -23.37 8.16 18.87
C GLN A 377 -23.38 8.67 20.32
N LYS A 378 -24.41 9.43 20.72
CA LYS A 378 -24.69 9.78 22.12
C LYS A 378 -25.97 9.08 22.58
N THR A 379 -25.90 7.76 22.69
CA THR A 379 -26.79 6.93 23.52
C THR A 379 -25.97 5.79 24.07
#